data_AF-A0A1Y1KQW6-F1
#
_entry.id   AF-A0A1Y1KQW6-F1
#
_cell.length_a   1.000
_cell.length_b   1.000
_cell.length_c   1.000
_cell.angle_alpha   90.00
_cell.angle_beta   90.00
_cell.angle_gamma   90.00
#
_symmetry.space_group_name_H-M   'P 1'
#
loop_
_entity.id
_entity.type
_entity.pdbx_description
1 polymer ?
#
loop_
_entity_poly.entity_id
_entity_poly.type
_entity_poly.pdbx_seq_one_letter_code
_entity_poly.pdbx_strand_id
1 'polypeptide(L)'
;RAISCDSVCSDSSVALGDLEEPNVTGYLCLGLEYDSELSDLIVNVLEAKDLIGSSQDDNPIDSYVKIYLLPDKATSAQTKLYRYSNSPSYKERFSFPLRPR
;
A
#
# COMPACT_ATOMS: atom_id res chain seq x y z
N ARG A 1 -37.06 4.69 -1.20
CA ARG A 1 -36.23 5.59 -0.35
C ARG A 1 -35.10 4.73 0.20
N ALA A 2 -33.87 4.93 -0.26
CA ALA A 2 -32.72 4.27 0.34
C ALA A 2 -32.45 4.92 1.70
N ILE A 3 -32.14 4.11 2.70
CA ILE A 3 -31.73 4.59 4.02
C ILE A 3 -30.23 4.93 3.97
N SER A 4 -29.88 6.12 4.45
CA SER A 4 -28.50 6.57 4.58
C SER A 4 -27.79 5.70 5.61
N CYS A 5 -26.59 5.21 5.28
CA CYS A 5 -25.72 4.56 6.25
C CYS A 5 -25.10 5.65 7.13
N ASP A 6 -25.33 5.57 8.44
CA ASP A 6 -24.64 6.42 9.41
C ASP A 6 -23.13 6.13 9.33
N SER A 7 -22.34 7.18 9.15
CA SER A 7 -20.89 7.08 9.14
C SER A 7 -20.38 6.84 10.55
N VAL A 8 -19.60 5.77 10.75
CA VAL A 8 -18.88 5.53 12.00
C VAL A 8 -17.65 6.43 12.04
N CYS A 9 -17.68 7.46 12.87
CA CYS A 9 -16.48 8.22 13.22
C CYS A 9 -15.68 7.36 14.20
N SER A 10 -14.47 6.94 13.84
CA SER A 10 -13.55 6.30 14.79
C SER A 10 -13.11 7.35 15.80
N ASP A 11 -13.62 7.27 17.03
CA ASP A 11 -13.25 8.17 18.12
C ASP A 11 -12.05 7.57 18.86
N SER A 12 -10.85 7.84 18.35
CA SER A 12 -9.60 7.50 19.05
C SER A 12 -9.21 8.68 19.94
N SER A 13 -9.41 8.57 21.26
CA SER A 13 -8.90 9.56 22.21
C SER A 13 -7.37 9.50 22.24
N VAL A 14 -6.69 10.49 21.67
CA VAL A 14 -5.23 10.61 21.75
C VAL A 14 -4.85 11.61 22.84
N ALA A 15 -4.01 11.19 23.78
CA ALA A 15 -3.39 12.11 24.74
C ALA A 15 -2.38 13.00 24.01
N LEU A 16 -2.33 14.29 24.35
CA LEU A 16 -1.45 15.31 23.75
C LEU A 16 0.06 14.96 23.73
N GLY A 17 0.50 13.92 24.46
CA GLY A 17 1.88 13.45 24.51
C GLY A 17 2.29 12.42 23.46
N ASP A 18 1.33 11.80 22.74
CA ASP A 18 1.58 10.83 21.67
C ASP A 18 1.57 11.49 20.27
N LEU A 19 1.62 12.81 20.20
CA LEU A 19 1.75 13.57 18.95
C LEU A 19 3.22 13.58 18.48
N GLU A 20 3.85 12.41 18.32
CA GLU A 20 4.93 12.33 17.35
C GLU A 20 4.25 12.41 15.98
N GLU A 21 4.50 13.48 15.22
CA GLU A 21 4.07 13.50 13.83
C GLU A 21 4.63 12.22 13.16
N PRO A 22 3.78 11.44 12.49
CA PRO A 22 4.23 10.21 11.87
C PRO A 22 5.40 10.56 10.93
N ASN A 23 6.52 9.85 11.08
CA ASN A 23 7.66 9.97 10.17
C ASN A 23 7.25 9.43 8.79
N VAL A 24 6.55 10.24 8.00
CA VAL A 24 6.06 9.90 6.66
C VAL A 24 7.25 9.93 5.71
N THR A 25 7.58 8.77 5.15
CA THR A 25 8.68 8.61 4.18
C THR A 25 8.18 8.51 2.74
N GLY A 26 7.00 9.09 2.47
CA GLY A 26 6.33 9.11 1.17
C GLY A 26 4.96 8.41 1.17
N TYR A 27 4.36 8.39 -0.01
CA TYR A 27 3.01 7.90 -0.25
C TYR A 27 3.02 6.81 -1.31
N LEU A 28 2.23 5.74 -1.13
CA LEU A 28 2.07 4.65 -2.08
C LEU A 28 0.60 4.58 -2.53
N CYS A 29 0.37 4.62 -3.83
CA CYS A 29 -0.94 4.47 -4.44
C CYS A 29 -1.15 3.02 -4.90
N LEU A 30 -2.19 2.38 -4.38
CA LEU A 30 -2.57 0.99 -4.69
C LEU A 30 -4.02 0.93 -5.16
N GLY A 31 -4.31 0.02 -6.09
CA GLY A 31 -5.67 -0.39 -6.44
C GLY A 31 -5.91 -1.83 -6.00
N LEU A 32 -7.03 -2.11 -5.34
CA LEU A 32 -7.42 -3.44 -4.92
C LEU A 32 -8.73 -3.82 -5.61
N GLU A 33 -8.74 -5.00 -6.23
CA GLU A 33 -9.92 -5.56 -6.89
C GLU A 33 -10.09 -7.00 -6.40
N TYR A 34 -11.33 -7.44 -6.18
CA TYR A 34 -11.62 -8.83 -5.85
C TYR A 34 -12.49 -9.43 -6.95
N ASP A 35 -11.99 -10.49 -7.56
CA ASP A 35 -12.75 -11.33 -8.47
C ASP A 35 -13.41 -12.45 -7.66
N SER A 36 -14.73 -12.34 -7.49
CA SER A 36 -15.51 -13.32 -6.73
C SER A 36 -15.69 -14.66 -7.45
N GLU A 37 -15.64 -14.67 -8.78
CA GLU A 37 -15.81 -15.91 -9.56
C GLU A 37 -14.54 -16.77 -9.46
N LEU A 38 -13.38 -16.12 -9.53
CA LEU A 38 -12.07 -16.78 -9.41
C LEU A 38 -11.57 -16.90 -7.97
N SER A 39 -12.20 -16.19 -7.03
CA SER A 39 -11.69 -16.01 -5.67
C SER A 39 -10.26 -15.44 -5.66
N ASP A 40 -9.99 -14.47 -6.53
CA ASP A 40 -8.67 -13.87 -6.71
C ASP A 40 -8.66 -12.44 -6.19
N LEU A 41 -7.72 -12.13 -5.30
CA LEU A 41 -7.39 -10.75 -4.92
C LEU A 41 -6.35 -10.20 -5.88
N ILE A 42 -6.74 -9.16 -6.59
CA ILE A 42 -5.89 -8.44 -7.51
C ILE A 42 -5.33 -7.20 -6.80
N VAL A 43 -4.02 -7.05 -6.87
CA VAL A 43 -3.30 -5.88 -6.33
C VAL A 43 -2.61 -5.16 -7.48
N ASN A 44 -3.05 -3.93 -7.75
CA ASN A 44 -2.40 -3.02 -8.69
C ASN A 44 -1.48 -2.07 -7.90
N VAL A 45 -0.17 -2.19 -8.10
CA VAL A 45 0.82 -1.24 -7.58
C VAL A 45 0.99 -0.13 -8.61
N LEU A 46 0.49 1.06 -8.32
CA LEU A 46 0.37 2.13 -9.31
C LEU A 46 1.62 3.01 -9.32
N GLU A 47 1.80 3.81 -8.28
CA GLU A 47 2.89 4.78 -8.15
C GLU A 47 3.18 5.07 -6.69
N ALA A 48 4.37 5.59 -6.42
CA ALA A 48 4.68 6.24 -5.16
C ALA A 48 5.04 7.71 -5.39
N LYS A 49 4.96 8.53 -4.34
CA LYS A 49 5.29 9.95 -4.35
C LYS A 49 6.06 10.32 -3.10
N ASP A 50 6.95 11.29 -3.25
CA ASP A 50 7.73 11.89 -2.15
C ASP A 50 8.43 10.83 -1.28
N LEU A 51 8.96 9.78 -1.92
CA LEU A 51 9.71 8.76 -1.21
C LEU A 51 10.99 9.37 -0.63
N ILE A 52 11.18 9.20 0.67
CA ILE A 52 12.37 9.68 1.38
C ILE A 52 13.32 8.50 1.60
N GLY A 53 14.57 8.66 1.16
CA GLY A 53 15.62 7.67 1.37
C GLY A 53 16.12 7.60 2.82
N SER A 54 17.02 6.66 3.08
CA SER A 54 17.68 6.53 4.39
C SER A 54 18.74 7.61 4.65
N SER A 55 19.24 8.26 3.60
CA SER A 55 20.07 9.45 3.70
C SER A 55 19.18 10.68 3.85
N GLN A 56 19.57 11.60 4.73
CA GLN A 56 18.86 12.85 5.02
C GLN A 56 18.83 13.84 3.82
N ASP A 57 19.45 13.46 2.70
CA ASP A 57 19.47 14.19 1.45
C ASP A 57 18.32 13.75 0.54
N ASP A 58 17.71 14.72 -0.15
CA ASP A 58 16.60 14.56 -1.09
C ASP A 58 17.03 13.89 -2.42
N ASN A 59 17.95 12.93 -2.32
CA ASN A 59 18.55 12.27 -3.45
C ASN A 59 17.62 11.18 -4.00
N PRO A 60 17.55 11.00 -5.33
CA PRO A 60 16.71 9.96 -5.92
C PRO A 60 17.08 8.56 -5.41
N ILE A 61 16.07 7.76 -5.06
CA ILE A 61 16.26 6.39 -4.57
C ILE A 61 15.92 5.33 -5.60
N ASP A 62 16.51 4.16 -5.43
CA ASP A 62 16.10 2.92 -6.09
C ASP A 62 15.02 2.24 -5.23
N SER A 63 13.88 1.88 -5.82
CA SER A 63 12.72 1.40 -5.09
C SER A 63 12.01 0.24 -5.79
N TYR A 64 11.42 -0.65 -4.98
CA TYR A 64 10.49 -1.69 -5.41
C TYR A 64 9.50 -1.95 -4.30
N VAL A 65 8.33 -2.49 -4.64
CA VAL A 65 7.29 -2.87 -3.67
C VAL A 65 7.23 -4.39 -3.59
N LYS A 66 7.28 -4.92 -2.36
CA LYS A 66 7.07 -6.33 -2.08
C LYS A 66 5.77 -6.54 -1.32
N ILE A 67 4.95 -7.46 -1.82
CA ILE A 67 3.58 -7.69 -1.37
C ILE A 67 3.53 -9.07 -0.73
N TYR A 68 2.84 -9.17 0.41
CA TYR A 68 2.58 -10.42 1.11
C TYR A 68 1.14 -10.45 1.61
N LEU A 69 0.50 -11.61 1.59
CA LEU A 69 -0.81 -11.81 2.20
C LEU A 69 -0.67 -12.56 3.51
N LEU A 70 -0.97 -11.89 4.62
CA LEU A 70 -0.90 -12.52 5.94
C LEU A 70 -2.10 -13.45 6.17
N PRO A 71 -1.93 -14.55 6.94
CA PRO A 71 -0.69 -14.97 7.63
C PRO A 71 0.32 -15.68 6.71
N ASP A 72 -0.06 -16.04 5.49
CA ASP A 72 0.75 -16.83 4.57
C ASP A 72 1.78 -15.99 3.80
N LYS A 73 2.96 -15.79 4.43
CA LYS A 73 4.09 -15.08 3.81
C LYS A 73 4.71 -15.82 2.62
N ALA A 74 4.35 -17.09 2.36
CA ALA A 74 4.90 -17.83 1.22
C ALA A 74 4.39 -17.26 -0.10
N THR A 75 3.15 -16.76 -0.12
CA THR A 75 2.59 -16.08 -1.29
C THR A 75 3.06 -14.62 -1.30
N SER A 76 4.16 -14.37 -1.99
CA SER A 76 4.72 -13.02 -2.15
C SER A 76 4.90 -12.65 -3.62
N ALA A 77 4.69 -11.38 -3.93
CA ALA A 77 5.00 -10.81 -5.24
C ALA A 77 5.87 -9.56 -5.08
N GLN A 78 6.58 -9.17 -6.13
CA GLN A 78 7.45 -8.01 -6.10
C GLN A 78 7.39 -7.28 -7.44
N THR A 79 7.38 -5.95 -7.41
CA THR A 79 7.61 -5.13 -8.60
C THR A 79 9.04 -5.29 -9.10
N LYS A 80 9.25 -4.87 -10.35
CA LYS A 80 10.59 -4.58 -10.86
C LYS A 80 11.20 -3.43 -10.06
N LEU A 81 12.52 -3.39 -10.06
CA LEU A 81 13.29 -2.28 -9.49
C LEU A 81 13.09 -1.04 -10.37
N TYR A 82 12.54 0.03 -9.78
CA TYR A 82 12.55 1.36 -10.36
C TYR A 82 13.78 2.10 -9.81
N ARG A 83 14.59 2.68 -10.70
CA ARG A 83 15.83 3.34 -10.29
C ARG A 83 15.72 4.85 -10.31
N TYR A 84 16.47 5.50 -9.43
CA TYR A 84 16.71 6.94 -9.46
C TYR A 84 15.42 7.78 -9.49
N SER A 85 14.47 7.51 -8.59
CA SER A 85 13.26 8.33 -8.47
C SER A 85 12.61 8.27 -7.11
N ASN A 86 12.24 9.43 -6.58
CA ASN A 86 11.41 9.57 -5.37
C ASN A 86 9.91 9.54 -5.70
N SER A 87 9.53 9.47 -6.98
CA SER A 87 8.15 9.34 -7.44
C SER A 87 8.02 8.29 -8.56
N PRO A 88 8.28 7.01 -8.26
CA PRO A 88 8.28 5.93 -9.25
C PRO A 88 6.84 5.57 -9.69
N SER A 89 6.67 5.28 -10.98
CA SER A 89 5.44 4.73 -11.56
C SER A 89 5.64 3.25 -11.85
N TYR A 90 5.18 2.37 -10.94
CA TYR A 90 5.32 0.92 -11.06
C TYR A 90 4.36 0.33 -12.11
N LYS A 91 3.07 0.65 -12.02
CA LYS A 91 2.00 0.15 -12.92
C LYS A 91 2.04 -1.38 -13.10
N GLU A 92 2.23 -2.12 -12.02
CA GLU A 92 2.27 -3.59 -12.03
C GLU A 92 1.03 -4.18 -11.35
N ARG A 93 0.51 -5.27 -11.91
CA ARG A 93 -0.70 -5.96 -11.43
C ARG A 93 -0.33 -7.38 -11.02
N PHE A 94 -0.73 -7.77 -9.81
CA PHE A 94 -0.48 -9.09 -9.23
C PHE A 94 -1.80 -9.74 -8.85
N SER A 95 -1.96 -11.04 -9.13
CA SER A 95 -3.11 -11.82 -8.68
C SER A 95 -2.71 -12.77 -7.55
N PHE A 96 -3.56 -12.84 -6.53
CA PHE A 96 -3.39 -13.69 -5.38
C PHE A 96 -4.65 -14.55 -5.18
N PRO A 97 -4.57 -15.85 -5.47
CA PRO A 97 -5.68 -16.76 -5.23
C PRO A 97 -5.99 -16.89 -3.74
N LEU A 98 -7.19 -16.45 -3.35
CA LEU A 98 -7.74 -16.60 -2.01
C LEU A 98 -8.54 -17.89 -1.95
N ARG A 99 -7.86 -19.04 -1.95
CA ARG A 99 -8.56 -20.31 -1.76
C ARG A 99 -9.28 -20.30 -0.40
N PRO A 100 -10.59 -20.56 -0.36
CA PRO A 100 -11.30 -20.78 0.90
C PRO A 100 -10.62 -21.91 1.65
N ARG A 101 -10.32 -21.69 2.94
CA ARG A 101 -9.83 -22.75 3.82
C ARG A 101 -10.96 -23.67 4.24
#